data_AF-A0A158KSP9-F1
#
_entry.id   AF-A0A158KSP9-F1
#
_cell.length_a   1.000
_cell.length_b   1.000
_cell.length_c   1.000
_cell.angle_alpha   90.00
_cell.angle_beta   90.00
_cell.angle_gamma   90.00
#
_symmetry.space_group_name_H-M   'P 1'
#
loop_
_entity.id
_entity.type
_entity.pdbx_description
1 polymer ?
#
loop_
_entity_poly.entity_id
_entity_poly.type
_entity_poly.pdbx_seq_one_letter_code
_entity_poly.pdbx_strand_id
1 'polypeptide(L)'
;MSTLESIQARIEALQAKADALLAKESEGALQKIHELMSRHGLSISDIERYSGTSKKAGRPASIKKQSTKQSTVAYQDPKTGATWSGRGRAPGWIANAKDRTKFAVGASESGTKTKGKAGVAAKRKRTGQPRGPQPALYRDPQSGATWSGRGRAPAWLASIEDRTPFLIG
;
A
#
# COMPACT_ATOMS: atom_id res chain seq x y z
N MET A 1 25.25 -34.83 49.33
CA MET A 1 24.81 -33.55 48.74
C MET A 1 25.23 -33.55 47.29
N SER A 2 24.30 -33.43 46.33
CA SER A 2 24.68 -33.22 44.93
C SER A 2 25.37 -31.87 44.80
N THR A 3 26.58 -31.83 44.26
CA THR A 3 27.33 -30.58 44.06
C THR A 3 26.74 -29.80 42.89
N LEU A 4 26.87 -28.47 42.92
CA LEU A 4 26.37 -27.59 41.85
C LEU A 4 26.91 -28.00 40.48
N GLU A 5 28.20 -28.34 40.40
CA GLU A 5 28.86 -28.82 39.19
C GLU A 5 28.20 -30.10 38.63
N SER A 6 27.82 -31.05 39.50
CA SER A 6 27.15 -32.28 39.06
C SER A 6 25.77 -32.02 38.45
N ILE A 7 25.08 -30.98 38.90
CA ILE A 7 23.79 -30.54 38.36
C ILE A 7 24.00 -29.87 37.00
N GLN A 8 24.98 -28.99 36.88
CA GLN A 8 25.31 -28.31 35.62
C GLN A 8 25.72 -29.30 34.52
N ALA A 9 26.63 -30.23 34.82
CA ALA A 9 27.05 -31.26 33.87
C ALA A 9 25.87 -32.11 33.36
N ARG A 10 24.89 -32.38 34.23
CA ARG A 10 23.68 -33.11 33.84
C ARG A 10 22.76 -32.28 32.95
N ILE A 11 22.66 -30.97 33.17
CA ILE A 11 21.90 -30.05 32.31
C ILE A 11 22.51 -30.01 30.91
N GLU A 12 23.82 -29.80 30.81
CA GLU A 12 24.52 -29.74 29.52
C GLU A 12 24.40 -31.06 28.75
N ALA A 13 24.53 -32.20 29.45
CA ALA A 13 24.34 -33.51 28.84
C ALA A 13 22.90 -33.73 28.33
N LEU A 14 21.89 -33.16 28.99
CA LEU A 14 20.50 -33.21 28.53
C LEU A 14 20.25 -32.27 27.35
N GLN A 15 20.85 -31.08 27.36
CA GLN A 15 20.79 -30.13 26.24
C GLN A 15 21.42 -30.72 24.98
N ALA A 16 22.62 -31.28 25.08
CA ALA A 16 23.30 -31.93 23.96
C ALA A 16 22.47 -33.08 23.36
N LYS A 17 21.74 -33.82 24.19
CA LYS A 17 20.80 -34.87 23.72
C LYS A 17 19.59 -34.27 23.02
N ALA A 18 19.03 -33.18 23.53
CA ALA A 18 17.91 -32.49 22.88
C ALA A 18 18.31 -31.96 21.50
N ASP A 19 19.47 -31.31 21.40
CA ASP A 19 19.98 -30.78 20.14
C ASP A 19 20.26 -31.90 19.12
N ALA A 20 20.81 -33.02 19.58
CA ALA A 20 21.03 -34.19 18.73
C ALA A 20 19.72 -34.81 18.19
N LEU A 21 18.63 -34.74 18.97
CA LEU A 21 17.30 -35.17 18.50
C LEU A 21 16.71 -34.17 17.50
N LEU A 22 16.80 -32.87 17.78
CA LEU A 22 16.36 -31.81 16.86
C LEU A 22 17.09 -31.87 15.52
N ALA A 23 18.40 -32.13 15.53
CA ALA A 23 19.18 -32.29 14.31
C ALA A 23 18.62 -33.44 13.45
N LYS A 24 18.39 -34.62 14.03
CA LYS A 24 17.82 -35.78 13.33
C LYS A 24 16.41 -35.54 12.80
N GLU A 25 15.57 -34.89 13.59
CA GLU A 25 14.22 -34.51 13.17
C GLU A 25 14.26 -33.52 12.00
N SER A 26 15.16 -32.53 12.07
CA SER A 26 15.34 -31.54 11.01
C SER A 26 15.88 -32.15 9.72
N GLU A 27 16.78 -33.12 9.79
CA GLU A 27 17.27 -33.87 8.63
C GLU A 27 16.13 -34.60 7.91
N GLY A 28 15.26 -35.28 8.67
CA GLY A 28 14.07 -35.93 8.11
C GLY A 28 13.08 -34.95 7.49
N ALA A 29 12.93 -33.76 8.08
CA ALA A 29 12.12 -32.69 7.49
C ALA A 29 12.73 -32.17 6.18
N LEU A 30 14.04 -31.95 6.14
CA LEU A 30 14.76 -31.49 4.94
C LEU A 30 14.69 -32.51 3.80
N GLN A 31 14.81 -33.81 4.10
CA GLN A 31 14.64 -34.87 3.10
C GLN A 31 13.26 -34.82 2.45
N LYS A 32 12.19 -34.67 3.26
CA LYS A 32 10.81 -34.56 2.76
C LYS A 32 10.61 -33.30 1.92
N ILE A 33 11.15 -32.15 2.35
CA ILE A 33 11.08 -30.91 1.57
C ILE A 33 11.80 -31.10 0.23
N HIS A 34 12.98 -31.71 0.23
CA HIS A 34 13.75 -31.96 -1.00
C HIS A 34 13.05 -32.94 -1.95
N GLU A 35 12.44 -34.01 -1.42
CA GLU A 35 11.62 -34.93 -2.20
C GLU A 35 10.43 -34.19 -2.85
N LEU A 36 9.71 -33.37 -2.08
CA LEU A 36 8.60 -32.56 -2.58
C LEU A 36 9.07 -31.55 -3.63
N MET A 37 10.20 -30.88 -3.40
CA MET A 37 10.78 -29.94 -4.37
C MET A 37 11.14 -30.67 -5.68
N SER A 38 11.79 -31.83 -5.59
CA SER A 38 12.19 -32.63 -6.77
C SER A 38 10.99 -33.15 -7.56
N ARG A 39 9.98 -33.68 -6.86
CA ARG A 39 8.76 -34.24 -7.46
C ARG A 39 7.94 -33.19 -8.21
N HIS A 40 7.88 -31.98 -7.68
CA HIS A 40 7.08 -30.90 -8.22
C HIS A 40 7.89 -29.90 -9.05
N GLY A 41 9.21 -30.10 -9.20
CA GLY A 41 10.10 -29.17 -9.87
C GLY A 41 10.10 -27.78 -9.24
N LEU A 42 9.92 -27.68 -7.92
CA LEU A 42 9.86 -26.40 -7.21
C LEU A 42 11.27 -25.87 -6.96
N SER A 43 11.48 -24.61 -7.32
CA SER A 43 12.68 -23.86 -6.96
C SER A 43 12.48 -23.14 -5.63
N ILE A 44 13.59 -22.79 -4.97
CA ILE A 44 13.61 -21.89 -3.80
C ILE A 44 12.85 -20.59 -4.13
N SER A 45 12.97 -20.08 -5.36
CA SER A 45 12.24 -18.89 -5.82
C SER A 45 10.72 -19.08 -5.81
N ASP A 46 10.21 -20.29 -6.06
CA ASP A 46 8.78 -20.57 -6.01
C ASP A 46 8.26 -20.60 -4.58
N ILE A 47 9.06 -21.12 -3.65
CA ILE A 47 8.78 -21.11 -2.21
C ILE A 47 8.81 -19.67 -1.66
N GLU A 48 9.79 -18.86 -2.06
CA GLU A 48 9.88 -17.45 -1.68
C GLU A 48 8.71 -16.62 -2.20
N ARG A 49 8.27 -16.88 -3.44
CA ARG A 49 7.06 -16.27 -4.02
C ARG A 49 5.78 -16.76 -3.35
N TYR A 50 5.81 -17.99 -2.85
CA TYR A 50 4.73 -18.60 -2.10
C TYR A 50 4.73 -18.13 -0.65
N SER A 51 4.26 -16.90 -0.42
CA SER A 51 3.81 -16.50 0.91
C SER A 51 2.50 -17.25 1.18
N GLY A 52 2.50 -18.28 2.01
CA GLY A 52 1.35 -19.15 2.33
C GLY A 52 0.08 -18.46 2.87
N THR A 53 0.02 -17.13 2.80
CA THR A 53 -1.13 -16.27 3.15
C THR A 53 -1.69 -15.49 1.96
N SER A 54 -1.14 -15.64 0.75
CA SER A 54 -1.51 -14.85 -0.42
C SER A 54 -2.35 -15.66 -1.41
N LYS A 55 -3.67 -15.52 -1.26
CA LYS A 55 -4.65 -15.23 -2.33
C LYS A 55 -6.02 -15.85 -2.02
N LYS A 56 -6.87 -15.03 -1.40
CA LYS A 56 -8.20 -14.77 -1.97
C LYS A 56 -8.05 -14.63 -3.49
N ALA A 57 -8.41 -15.69 -4.22
CA ALA A 57 -8.71 -15.62 -5.64
C ALA A 57 -9.88 -14.62 -5.81
N GLY A 58 -9.58 -13.43 -6.32
CA GLY A 58 -10.61 -12.41 -6.46
C GLY A 58 -10.13 -11.01 -6.80
N ARG A 59 -9.01 -10.87 -7.51
CA ARG A 59 -8.70 -9.73 -8.39
C ARG A 59 -7.28 -9.91 -8.93
N PRO A 60 -7.05 -9.80 -10.25
CA PRO A 60 -5.71 -9.45 -10.70
C PRO A 60 -5.41 -8.10 -10.06
N ALA A 61 -4.48 -8.07 -9.11
CA ALA A 61 -3.88 -6.84 -8.68
C ALA A 61 -3.26 -6.25 -9.95
N SER A 62 -3.94 -5.26 -10.53
CA SER A 62 -3.31 -4.37 -11.49
C SER A 62 -1.96 -4.05 -10.90
N ILE A 63 -0.91 -4.29 -11.68
CA ILE A 63 0.44 -3.84 -11.39
C ILE A 63 0.34 -2.31 -11.27
N LYS A 64 -0.05 -1.83 -10.09
CA LYS A 64 0.25 -0.47 -9.68
C LYS A 64 1.73 -0.56 -9.46
N LYS A 65 2.45 -0.21 -10.52
CA LYS A 65 3.83 0.26 -10.48
C LYS A 65 3.86 1.21 -9.30
N GLN A 66 4.29 0.71 -8.15
CA GLN A 66 4.51 1.51 -6.97
C GLN A 66 5.74 2.30 -7.36
N SER A 67 5.52 3.43 -8.03
CA SER A 67 6.57 4.41 -8.17
C SER A 67 6.85 4.81 -6.73
N THR A 68 7.84 4.18 -6.12
CA THR A 68 8.70 4.80 -5.13
C THR A 68 9.28 6.02 -5.83
N LYS A 69 8.46 7.07 -5.96
CA LYS A 69 8.96 8.43 -6.02
C LYS A 69 9.52 8.65 -4.63
N GLN A 70 10.73 8.14 -4.40
CA GLN A 70 11.64 8.69 -3.40
C GLN A 70 11.43 10.20 -3.49
N SER A 71 10.94 10.78 -2.40
CA SER A 71 10.85 12.21 -2.27
C SER A 71 12.29 12.70 -2.29
N THR A 72 12.79 13.01 -3.49
CA THR A 72 14.01 13.79 -3.68
C THR A 72 13.91 14.98 -2.73
N VAL A 73 14.84 15.07 -1.79
CA VAL A 73 14.96 16.22 -0.89
C VAL A 73 15.17 17.43 -1.79
N ALA A 74 14.11 18.19 -2.03
CA ALA A 74 14.14 19.27 -2.99
C ALA A 74 14.77 20.51 -2.38
N TYR A 75 14.69 20.67 -1.05
CA TYR A 75 15.21 21.84 -0.33
C TYR A 75 15.80 21.48 1.04
N GLN A 76 16.87 22.16 1.47
CA GLN A 76 17.52 22.02 2.77
C GLN A 76 17.87 23.40 3.36
N ASP A 77 17.66 23.56 4.66
CA ASP A 77 18.03 24.75 5.42
C ASP A 77 19.54 24.73 5.73
N PRO A 78 20.34 25.73 5.29
CA PRO A 78 21.77 25.81 5.59
C PRO A 78 22.08 26.06 7.07
N LYS A 79 21.11 26.55 7.86
CA LYS A 79 21.36 26.87 9.28
C LYS A 79 20.97 25.73 10.22
N THR A 80 19.91 24.99 9.90
CA THR A 80 19.36 23.95 10.78
C THR A 80 19.46 22.53 10.19
N GLY A 81 19.86 22.41 8.92
CA GLY A 81 19.90 21.13 8.21
C GLY A 81 18.53 20.55 7.89
N ALA A 82 17.44 21.24 8.24
CA ALA A 82 16.08 20.77 8.01
C ALA A 82 15.80 20.61 6.50
N THR A 83 15.31 19.43 6.10
CA THR A 83 15.02 19.12 4.70
C THR A 83 13.53 19.16 4.40
N TRP A 84 13.14 19.71 3.25
CA TRP A 84 11.77 19.71 2.77
C TRP A 84 11.69 19.18 1.33
N SER A 85 10.75 18.26 1.10
CA SER A 85 10.57 17.58 -0.19
C SER A 85 9.84 18.41 -1.24
N GLY A 86 9.50 19.67 -0.95
CA GLY A 86 8.72 20.53 -1.84
C GLY A 86 7.24 20.15 -1.94
N ARG A 87 6.77 19.18 -1.15
CA ARG A 87 5.38 18.71 -1.11
C ARG A 87 4.76 19.00 0.25
N GLY A 88 3.50 19.43 0.27
CA GLY A 88 2.76 19.74 1.51
C GLY A 88 2.99 21.17 2.03
N ARG A 89 2.65 21.43 3.29
CA ARG A 89 2.90 22.73 3.94
C ARG A 89 4.40 22.96 4.09
N ALA A 90 4.86 24.13 3.63
CA ALA A 90 6.25 24.52 3.76
C ALA A 90 6.60 24.83 5.23
N PRO A 91 7.74 24.33 5.74
CA PRO A 91 8.27 24.73 7.04
C PRO A 91 8.59 26.24 7.09
N GLY A 92 8.59 26.83 8.30
CA GLY A 92 8.76 28.28 8.49
C GLY A 92 10.03 28.87 7.86
N TRP A 93 11.12 28.10 7.79
CA TRP A 93 12.40 28.55 7.24
C TRP A 93 12.38 28.75 5.71
N ILE A 94 11.53 28.03 4.97
CA ILE A 94 11.36 28.20 3.50
C ILE A 94 10.05 28.90 3.12
N ALA A 95 9.07 28.94 4.03
CA ALA A 95 7.75 29.53 3.78
C ALA A 95 7.84 31.03 3.44
N ASN A 96 8.66 31.77 4.20
CA ASN A 96 8.82 33.23 4.09
C ASN A 96 9.96 33.66 3.14
N ALA A 97 10.71 32.72 2.58
CA ALA A 97 11.79 33.04 1.65
C ALA A 97 11.23 33.54 0.31
N LYS A 98 11.68 34.73 -0.13
CA LYS A 98 11.34 35.31 -1.44
C LYS A 98 11.76 34.38 -2.59
N ASP A 99 12.95 33.78 -2.45
CA ASP A 99 13.52 32.85 -3.41
C ASP A 99 13.77 31.49 -2.75
N ARG A 100 12.86 30.54 -2.98
CA ARG A 100 12.96 29.18 -2.43
C ARG A 100 14.09 28.37 -3.07
N THR A 101 14.55 28.78 -4.26
CA THR A 101 15.65 28.14 -5.01
C THR A 101 16.99 28.19 -4.28
N LYS A 102 17.20 29.15 -3.38
CA LYS A 102 18.42 29.27 -2.56
C LYS A 102 18.63 28.10 -1.60
N PHE A 103 17.55 27.38 -1.31
CA PHE A 103 17.56 26.23 -0.42
C PHE A 103 17.54 24.92 -1.20
N ALA A 104 17.54 24.93 -2.53
CA ALA A 104 17.33 23.72 -3.32
C ALA A 104 18.58 22.84 -3.33
N VAL A 105 18.46 21.59 -2.86
CA VAL A 105 19.56 20.62 -2.93
C VAL A 105 19.50 19.93 -4.28
N GLY A 106 20.49 20.21 -5.13
CA GLY A 106 20.58 19.72 -6.52
C GLY A 106 20.61 20.80 -7.60
N ALA A 107 20.58 22.08 -7.22
CA ALA A 107 20.75 23.20 -8.15
C ALA A 107 21.98 24.04 -7.74
N SER A 108 23.16 23.42 -7.79
CA SER A 108 24.40 24.21 -7.91
C SER A 108 24.55 24.61 -9.37
N GLU A 109 24.38 25.90 -9.61
CA GLU A 109 24.84 26.69 -10.76
C GLU A 109 24.43 26.24 -12.18
N SER A 110 23.38 26.88 -12.71
CA SER A 110 23.41 27.47 -14.07
C SER A 110 22.15 28.29 -14.30
N GLY A 111 22.30 29.62 -14.37
CA GLY A 111 21.21 30.53 -14.71
C GLY A 111 20.91 30.54 -16.21
N THR A 112 19.64 30.75 -16.55
CA THR A 112 19.18 31.86 -17.41
C THR A 112 17.65 31.84 -17.55
N LYS A 113 17.09 33.05 -17.60
CA LYS A 113 15.67 33.41 -17.70
C LYS A 113 15.04 32.93 -19.02
N THR A 114 13.74 32.58 -19.00
CA THR A 114 12.70 33.37 -19.70
C THR A 114 11.27 32.97 -19.32
N LYS A 115 10.58 33.93 -18.71
CA LYS A 115 9.25 34.47 -19.07
C LYS A 115 8.11 33.48 -19.36
N GLY A 116 7.14 33.47 -18.45
CA GLY A 116 5.86 32.80 -18.63
C GLY A 116 5.01 33.38 -19.75
N LYS A 117 4.16 32.51 -20.30
CA LYS A 117 2.90 32.87 -20.93
C LYS A 117 1.84 31.88 -20.44
N ALA A 118 0.75 32.44 -19.93
CA ALA A 118 -0.44 31.72 -19.55
C ALA A 118 -0.93 30.88 -20.74
N GLY A 119 -0.91 29.56 -20.57
CA GLY A 119 -1.51 28.59 -21.47
C GLY A 119 -2.67 27.92 -20.75
N VAL A 120 -3.88 28.31 -21.13
CA VAL A 120 -5.18 27.71 -20.83
C VAL A 120 -5.05 26.25 -20.39
N ALA A 121 -5.44 25.96 -19.15
CA ALA A 121 -5.51 24.60 -18.62
C ALA A 121 -6.57 23.81 -19.41
N ALA A 122 -6.13 23.18 -20.50
CA ALA A 122 -6.87 22.14 -21.19
C ALA A 122 -7.18 21.04 -20.18
N LYS A 123 -8.44 21.00 -19.76
CA LYS A 123 -9.00 20.06 -18.81
C LYS A 123 -8.80 18.66 -19.36
N ARG A 124 -7.76 17.96 -18.87
CA ARG A 124 -7.50 16.55 -19.18
C ARG A 124 -8.79 15.76 -18.93
N LYS A 125 -9.35 15.17 -19.99
CA LYS A 125 -10.46 14.21 -19.90
C LYS A 125 -10.05 13.10 -18.95
N ARG A 126 -10.60 13.12 -17.73
CA ARG A 126 -10.59 11.95 -16.85
C ARG A 126 -11.46 10.92 -17.55
N THR A 127 -10.88 9.82 -17.98
CA THR A 127 -11.63 8.60 -18.30
C THR A 127 -12.21 8.07 -17.00
N GLY A 128 -13.39 8.58 -16.68
CA GLY A 128 -14.25 8.22 -15.56
C GLY A 128 -15.60 8.88 -15.83
N GLN A 129 -16.67 8.09 -15.70
CA GLN A 129 -18.06 8.45 -16.02
C GLN A 129 -18.36 9.93 -15.72
N PRO A 130 -18.88 10.73 -16.67
CA PRO A 130 -19.26 12.11 -16.39
C PRO A 130 -20.39 12.11 -15.34
N ARG A 131 -20.12 12.63 -14.15
CA ARG A 131 -21.14 12.88 -13.12
C ARG A 131 -21.88 14.18 -13.46
N GLY A 132 -22.83 14.10 -14.39
CA GLY A 132 -23.90 15.10 -14.52
C GLY A 132 -25.05 14.77 -13.54
N PRO A 133 -25.96 15.73 -13.26
CA PRO A 133 -27.20 15.45 -12.54
C PRO A 133 -27.90 14.29 -13.24
N GLN A 134 -28.03 13.16 -12.54
CA GLN A 134 -28.61 11.94 -13.12
C GLN A 134 -30.14 12.05 -13.08
N PRO A 135 -30.84 11.54 -14.11
CA PRO A 135 -32.29 11.42 -14.05
C PRO A 135 -32.68 10.56 -12.84
N ALA A 136 -33.63 11.06 -12.05
CA ALA A 136 -34.22 10.31 -10.95
C ALA A 136 -34.99 9.14 -11.52
N LEU A 137 -34.62 7.91 -11.14
CA LEU A 137 -35.24 6.69 -11.65
C LEU A 137 -36.28 6.13 -10.67
N TYR A 138 -36.17 6.49 -9.39
CA TYR A 138 -37.12 6.10 -8.35
C TYR A 138 -37.51 7.29 -7.47
N ARG A 139 -38.78 7.39 -7.05
CA ARG A 139 -39.30 8.39 -6.10
C ARG A 139 -40.00 7.71 -4.94
N ASP A 140 -39.72 8.16 -3.74
CA ASP A 140 -40.45 7.79 -2.54
C ASP A 140 -41.80 8.54 -2.49
N PRO A 141 -42.95 7.84 -2.43
CA PRO A 141 -44.26 8.46 -2.31
C PRO A 141 -44.49 9.17 -0.97
N GLN A 142 -43.77 8.79 0.10
CA GLN A 142 -43.98 9.37 1.44
C GLN A 142 -43.13 10.62 1.67
N SER A 143 -41.86 10.60 1.25
CA SER A 143 -40.92 11.70 1.50
C SER A 143 -40.59 12.54 0.26
N GLY A 144 -40.96 12.08 -0.94
CA GLY A 144 -40.56 12.70 -2.19
C GLY A 144 -39.07 12.56 -2.54
N ALA A 145 -38.31 11.80 -1.74
CA ALA A 145 -36.91 11.53 -2.01
C ALA A 145 -36.73 10.79 -3.33
N THR A 146 -35.73 11.16 -4.12
CA THR A 146 -35.45 10.53 -5.42
C THR A 146 -34.14 9.76 -5.40
N TRP A 147 -34.08 8.66 -6.15
CA TRP A 147 -32.90 7.81 -6.28
C TRP A 147 -32.63 7.44 -7.73
N SER A 148 -31.37 7.52 -8.14
CA SER A 148 -30.95 7.40 -9.55
C SER A 148 -30.55 5.98 -9.96
N GLY A 149 -30.83 4.96 -9.15
CA GLY A 149 -30.42 3.58 -9.44
C GLY A 149 -28.92 3.30 -9.24
N ARG A 150 -28.14 4.30 -8.80
CA ARG A 150 -26.67 4.25 -8.69
C ARG A 150 -26.25 4.39 -7.23
N GLY A 151 -25.35 3.51 -6.78
CA GLY A 151 -24.84 3.51 -5.40
C GLY A 151 -25.67 2.65 -4.44
N ARG A 152 -25.47 2.83 -3.14
CA ARG A 152 -26.24 2.09 -2.12
C ARG A 152 -27.70 2.55 -2.17
N ALA A 153 -28.62 1.59 -2.26
CA ALA A 153 -30.05 1.89 -2.22
C ALA A 153 -30.42 2.55 -0.87
N PRO A 154 -31.26 3.59 -0.87
CA PRO A 154 -31.77 4.20 0.35
C PRO A 154 -32.69 3.23 1.09
N ALA A 155 -32.85 3.42 2.40
CA ALA A 155 -33.56 2.46 3.27
C ALA A 155 -35.00 2.15 2.80
N TRP A 156 -35.69 3.15 2.23
CA TRP A 156 -37.07 3.02 1.73
C TRP A 156 -37.18 2.15 0.46
N LEU A 157 -36.08 1.94 -0.29
CA LEU A 157 -36.04 1.08 -1.48
C LEU A 157 -35.21 -0.20 -1.25
N ALA A 158 -34.37 -0.23 -0.23
CA ALA A 158 -33.42 -1.32 0.03
C ALA A 158 -34.10 -2.60 0.54
N SER A 159 -35.19 -2.49 1.28
CA SER A 159 -35.89 -3.62 1.90
C SER A 159 -37.06 -4.17 1.06
N ILE A 160 -37.31 -3.61 -0.12
CA ILE A 160 -38.46 -3.98 -0.98
C ILE A 160 -37.94 -4.75 -2.18
N GLU A 161 -38.44 -5.98 -2.35
CA GLU A 161 -38.15 -6.88 -3.48
C GLU A 161 -38.68 -6.27 -4.80
N ASP A 162 -39.93 -5.78 -4.76
CA ASP A 162 -40.61 -5.14 -5.89
C ASP A 162 -40.42 -3.62 -5.90
N ARG A 163 -39.50 -3.15 -6.75
CA ARG A 163 -39.16 -1.73 -6.88
C ARG A 163 -39.95 -0.99 -7.96
N THR A 164 -40.83 -1.68 -8.65
CA THR A 164 -41.70 -1.16 -9.71
C THR A 164 -42.61 0.00 -9.27
N PRO A 165 -43.22 0.04 -8.06
CA PRO A 165 -44.12 1.14 -7.69
C PRO A 165 -43.38 2.46 -7.41
N PHE A 166 -42.06 2.42 -7.28
CA PHE A 166 -41.26 3.61 -7.03
C PHE A 166 -40.63 4.17 -8.30
N LEU A 167 -40.73 3.49 -9.45
CA LEU A 167 -40.06 3.89 -10.68
C LEU A 167 -40.66 5.18 -11.24
N ILE A 168 -39.81 6.18 -11.49
CA ILE A 168 -40.18 7.37 -12.25
C ILE A 168 -39.80 7.08 -13.71
N GLY A 169 -40.81 6.92 -14.55
CA GLY A 169 -40.66 6.83 -16.00
C GLY A 169 -40.50 8.20 -16.64
#